data_AF-A0A8T2ECE3-F1
#
_entry.id   AF-A0A8T2ECE3-F1
#
_cell.length_a   1.000
_cell.length_b   1.000
_cell.length_c   1.000
_cell.angle_alpha   90.00
_cell.angle_beta   90.00
_cell.angle_gamma   90.00
#
_symmetry.space_group_name_H-M   'P 1'
#
loop_
_entity.id
_entity.type
_entity.pdbx_description
1 polymer ?
#
loop_
_entity_poly.entity_id
_entity_poly.type
_entity_poly.pdbx_seq_one_letter_code
_entity_poly.pdbx_strand_id
1 'polypeptide(L)'
;MHPTAEEKMVSPLVFRSEEEMEIDERDRGVHCTMSKEKYAPHRVLVPLYAKLALHCNNFFQGKDLKLCSVEEYIQSTGCAASTYCITFQAVAPETNRIGSLQTFRSQVCELAYGRFCLNCLARPLGETKKNITLTDDILDAGMELDFILREYCDSKLPLEEDPFNDDTGRFYVLDKSQIEDNAWILLYLELVVATSFRNHITHGLTSLKILKVAMEIPRSPGVSVNMGLDAYDATFYISYKDFCKARVGKEVDRIALVRRILDPQLEILRLGGYTLSSQTIKPSNTMDAGSF
;
A
#
# COMPACT_ATOMS: atom_id res chain seq x y z
N MET A 1 -38.55 -65.54 -27.08
CA MET A 1 -39.16 -64.21 -26.98
C MET A 1 -38.29 -63.36 -26.07
N HIS A 2 -37.68 -62.33 -26.65
CA HIS A 2 -37.01 -61.16 -26.08
C HIS A 2 -36.26 -61.25 -24.73
N PRO A 3 -34.93 -61.07 -24.75
CA PRO A 3 -34.21 -60.36 -23.70
C PRO A 3 -34.15 -58.86 -24.02
N THR A 4 -34.22 -58.00 -23.00
CA THR A 4 -33.95 -56.56 -23.13
C THR A 4 -32.67 -56.24 -22.37
N ALA A 5 -31.66 -55.82 -23.12
CA ALA A 5 -30.40 -55.31 -22.63
C ALA A 5 -30.52 -53.78 -22.45
N GLU A 6 -30.08 -53.26 -21.31
CA GLU A 6 -29.58 -51.90 -21.22
C GLU A 6 -28.16 -51.97 -20.64
N GLU A 7 -27.18 -51.76 -21.53
CA GLU A 7 -25.82 -51.41 -21.17
C GLU A 7 -25.79 -49.98 -20.60
N LYS A 8 -25.22 -49.82 -19.40
CA LYS A 8 -24.53 -48.58 -19.05
C LYS A 8 -23.17 -48.88 -18.42
N MET A 9 -22.16 -48.49 -19.18
CA MET A 9 -20.76 -48.30 -18.81
C MET A 9 -20.58 -47.77 -17.39
N VAL A 10 -19.82 -48.52 -16.59
CA VAL A 10 -19.19 -48.05 -15.35
C VAL A 10 -17.83 -47.46 -15.71
N SER A 11 -17.67 -46.15 -15.55
CA SER A 11 -16.36 -45.48 -15.50
C SER A 11 -16.09 -45.08 -14.04
N PRO A 12 -14.95 -45.46 -13.43
CA PRO A 12 -14.59 -44.98 -12.11
C PRO A 12 -13.58 -43.83 -12.23
N LEU A 13 -13.96 -42.63 -11.79
CA LEU A 13 -13.03 -41.60 -11.35
C LEU A 13 -13.74 -40.75 -10.30
N VAL A 14 -13.61 -41.20 -9.05
CA VAL A 14 -13.98 -40.43 -7.86
C VAL A 14 -12.74 -39.65 -7.45
N PHE A 15 -12.74 -38.34 -7.69
CA PHE A 15 -12.08 -37.38 -6.83
C PHE A 15 -13.15 -36.40 -6.39
N ARG A 16 -13.49 -36.46 -5.11
CA ARG A 16 -14.45 -35.60 -4.44
C ARG A 16 -13.71 -34.97 -3.26
N SER A 17 -13.52 -33.65 -3.32
CA SER A 17 -13.67 -32.73 -2.17
C SER A 17 -13.41 -31.30 -2.67
N GLU A 18 -14.44 -30.69 -3.26
CA GLU A 18 -14.61 -29.24 -3.21
C GLU A 18 -15.38 -28.98 -1.90
N GLU A 19 -14.69 -28.47 -0.88
CA GLU A 19 -15.37 -27.82 0.25
C GLU A 19 -15.72 -26.40 -0.22
N GLU A 20 -16.97 -26.24 -0.66
CA GLU A 20 -17.59 -24.95 -0.87
C GLU A 20 -17.60 -24.19 0.46
N MET A 21 -16.86 -23.09 0.50
CA MET A 21 -16.86 -22.14 1.59
C MET A 21 -18.20 -21.40 1.59
N GLU A 22 -19.04 -21.74 2.57
CA GLU A 22 -20.30 -21.06 2.86
C GLU A 22 -19.99 -19.60 3.26
N ILE A 23 -20.23 -18.68 2.33
CA ILE A 23 -20.12 -17.22 2.55
C ILE A 23 -21.46 -16.78 3.12
N ASP A 24 -21.44 -16.22 4.32
CA ASP A 24 -22.60 -15.66 5.02
C ASP A 24 -23.32 -14.63 4.12
N GLU A 25 -24.49 -14.99 3.58
CA GLU A 25 -25.31 -14.20 2.65
C GLU A 25 -26.03 -13.00 3.30
N ARG A 26 -25.47 -12.42 4.37
CA ARG A 26 -26.04 -11.22 5.02
C ARG A 26 -25.09 -10.05 5.00
N ASP A 27 -24.58 -9.72 3.81
CA ASP A 27 -24.10 -8.37 3.59
C ASP A 27 -24.55 -7.83 2.23
N ARG A 28 -25.33 -6.74 2.27
CA ARG A 28 -25.93 -6.15 1.07
C ARG A 28 -24.84 -5.46 0.26
N GLY A 29 -24.35 -6.14 -0.78
CA GLY A 29 -23.94 -5.48 -2.01
C GLY A 29 -22.45 -5.34 -2.30
N VAL A 30 -21.57 -6.19 -1.76
CA VAL A 30 -20.18 -6.28 -2.27
C VAL A 30 -20.05 -7.50 -3.18
N HIS A 31 -20.28 -7.30 -4.48
CA HIS A 31 -19.97 -8.32 -5.47
C HIS A 31 -18.45 -8.40 -5.66
N CYS A 32 -17.86 -9.43 -5.05
CA CYS A 32 -16.48 -9.85 -5.23
C CYS A 32 -16.34 -10.58 -6.58
N THR A 33 -15.56 -10.02 -7.51
CA THR A 33 -15.28 -10.71 -8.78
C THR A 33 -13.83 -11.19 -8.82
N MET A 34 -13.63 -12.45 -9.22
CA MET A 34 -12.31 -12.96 -9.59
C MET A 34 -11.87 -12.24 -10.85
N SER A 35 -11.03 -11.22 -10.72
CA SER A 35 -10.57 -10.45 -11.86
C SER A 35 -9.58 -11.30 -12.66
N LYS A 36 -10.06 -12.04 -13.67
CA LYS A 36 -9.26 -12.54 -14.79
C LYS A 36 -8.95 -11.42 -15.81
N GLU A 37 -9.19 -10.16 -15.42
CA GLU A 37 -9.38 -9.04 -16.31
C GLU A 37 -8.05 -8.38 -16.72
N LYS A 38 -7.91 -8.09 -18.02
CA LYS A 38 -6.71 -7.47 -18.62
C LYS A 38 -6.64 -5.96 -18.38
N TYR A 39 -7.17 -5.43 -17.28
CA TYR A 39 -7.05 -4.00 -16.99
C TYR A 39 -5.60 -3.68 -16.63
N ALA A 40 -4.91 -2.97 -17.53
CA ALA A 40 -3.48 -2.77 -17.47
C ALA A 40 -3.00 -2.15 -16.13
N PRO A 41 -3.73 -1.21 -15.50
CA PRO A 41 -3.35 -0.69 -14.18
C PRO A 41 -3.34 -1.73 -13.06
N HIS A 42 -4.19 -2.77 -13.09
CA HIS A 42 -4.16 -3.83 -12.06
C HIS A 42 -2.86 -4.61 -12.07
N ARG A 43 -2.20 -4.74 -13.24
CA ARG A 43 -0.89 -5.40 -13.36
C ARG A 43 0.20 -4.68 -12.58
N VAL A 44 0.03 -3.38 -12.30
CA VAL A 44 0.98 -2.58 -11.52
C VAL A 44 0.51 -2.46 -10.07
N LEU A 45 -0.77 -2.18 -9.85
CA LEU A 45 -1.31 -1.93 -8.51
C LEU A 45 -1.36 -3.17 -7.62
N VAL A 46 -1.80 -4.33 -8.14
CA VAL A 46 -1.95 -5.54 -7.33
C VAL A 46 -0.60 -5.99 -6.74
N PRO A 47 0.52 -6.06 -7.49
CA PRO A 47 1.82 -6.33 -6.89
C PRO A 47 2.27 -5.29 -5.87
N LEU A 48 1.96 -4.00 -6.07
CA LEU A 48 2.29 -2.96 -5.08
C LEU A 48 1.48 -3.11 -3.80
N TYR A 49 0.20 -3.47 -3.90
CA TYR A 49 -0.65 -3.75 -2.75
C TYR A 49 -0.21 -5.00 -2.00
N ALA A 50 0.24 -6.05 -2.70
CA ALA A 50 0.86 -7.21 -2.07
C ALA A 50 2.17 -6.85 -1.34
N LYS A 51 3.03 -6.00 -1.93
CA LYS A 51 4.23 -5.48 -1.25
C LYS A 51 3.88 -4.63 -0.03
N LEU A 52 2.84 -3.79 -0.11
CA LEU A 52 2.35 -2.99 1.01
C LEU A 52 1.86 -3.87 2.16
N ALA A 53 1.10 -4.91 1.83
CA ALA A 53 0.64 -5.91 2.79
C ALA A 53 1.80 -6.62 3.46
N LEU A 54 2.80 -7.06 2.68
CA LEU A 54 3.98 -7.70 3.24
C LEU A 54 4.78 -6.74 4.13
N HIS A 55 4.90 -5.47 3.73
CA HIS A 55 5.53 -4.42 4.55
C HIS A 55 4.80 -4.24 5.88
N CYS A 56 3.47 -4.17 5.87
CA CYS A 56 2.65 -4.11 7.08
C CYS A 56 2.96 -5.27 8.04
N ASN A 57 2.95 -6.51 7.52
CA ASN A 57 3.26 -7.69 8.34
C ASN A 57 4.72 -7.69 8.85
N ASN A 58 5.69 -7.38 7.99
CA ASN A 58 7.10 -7.28 8.35
C ASN A 58 7.32 -6.27 9.48
N PHE A 59 6.63 -5.13 9.40
CA PHE A 59 6.71 -4.08 10.40
C PHE A 59 6.18 -4.55 11.77
N PHE A 60 4.98 -5.15 11.83
CA PHE A 60 4.40 -5.61 13.10
C PHE A 60 5.08 -6.85 13.68
N GLN A 61 5.64 -7.72 12.82
CA GLN A 61 6.26 -8.98 13.24
C GLN A 61 7.79 -8.91 13.35
N GLY A 62 8.42 -7.78 13.00
CA GLY A 62 9.88 -7.65 12.98
C GLY A 62 10.56 -8.62 12.02
N LYS A 63 9.94 -8.90 10.86
CA LYS A 63 10.45 -9.82 9.83
C LYS A 63 10.96 -9.04 8.62
N ASP A 64 11.78 -9.68 7.78
CA ASP A 64 12.21 -9.13 6.49
C ASP A 64 11.86 -10.06 5.32
N LEU A 65 10.59 -10.48 5.24
CA LEU A 65 10.14 -11.31 4.13
C LEU A 65 10.10 -10.51 2.82
N LYS A 66 10.40 -11.16 1.70
CA LYS A 66 10.29 -10.57 0.36
C LYS A 66 9.16 -11.24 -0.42
N LEU A 67 8.45 -10.44 -1.21
CA LEU A 67 7.35 -10.93 -2.06
C LEU A 67 7.93 -11.85 -3.14
N CYS A 68 7.35 -13.04 -3.30
CA CYS A 68 7.71 -14.02 -4.32
C CYS A 68 6.75 -13.95 -5.52
N SER A 69 5.46 -14.17 -5.28
CA SER A 69 4.43 -14.22 -6.31
C SER A 69 3.07 -13.75 -5.76
N VAL A 70 2.24 -13.22 -6.64
CA VAL A 70 0.80 -13.02 -6.37
C VAL A 70 0.06 -14.18 -7.04
N GLU A 71 -0.69 -14.94 -6.26
CA GLU A 71 -1.39 -16.14 -6.74
C GLU A 71 -2.76 -15.78 -7.31
N GLU A 72 -3.51 -14.98 -6.57
CA GLU A 72 -4.85 -14.54 -6.95
C GLU A 72 -5.23 -13.24 -6.25
N TYR A 73 -6.23 -12.56 -6.81
CA TYR A 73 -6.88 -11.45 -6.13
C TYR A 73 -8.35 -11.35 -6.52
N ILE A 74 -9.12 -10.80 -5.60
CA ILE A 74 -10.52 -10.43 -5.76
C ILE A 74 -10.61 -8.94 -5.54
N GLN A 75 -11.39 -8.26 -6.38
CA GLN A 75 -11.68 -6.84 -6.24
C GLN A 75 -13.19 -6.64 -6.00
N SER A 76 -13.53 -5.73 -5.09
CA SER A 76 -14.91 -5.29 -4.94
C SER A 76 -15.36 -4.48 -6.16
N THR A 77 -16.60 -4.71 -6.58
CA THR A 77 -17.24 -3.98 -7.68
C THR A 77 -18.40 -3.13 -7.13
N GLY A 78 -18.78 -2.07 -7.84
CA GLY A 78 -19.93 -1.22 -7.48
C GLY A 78 -19.59 0.12 -6.81
N CYS A 79 -18.33 0.35 -6.42
CA CYS A 79 -17.83 1.65 -5.94
C CYS A 79 -16.56 2.04 -6.70
N ALA A 80 -16.33 3.36 -6.85
CA ALA A 80 -15.08 3.86 -7.42
C ALA A 80 -13.88 3.55 -6.50
N ALA A 81 -14.07 3.61 -5.18
CA ALA A 81 -13.08 3.16 -4.21
C ALA A 81 -13.20 1.63 -4.07
N SER A 82 -12.13 0.90 -4.38
CA SER A 82 -12.14 -0.57 -4.40
C SER A 82 -11.38 -1.18 -3.24
N THR A 83 -11.84 -2.36 -2.82
CA THR A 83 -11.18 -3.25 -1.88
C THR A 83 -10.56 -4.41 -2.66
N TYR A 84 -9.30 -4.72 -2.35
CA TYR A 84 -8.53 -5.80 -2.96
C TYR A 84 -8.21 -6.85 -1.90
N CYS A 85 -8.76 -8.05 -2.07
CA CYS A 85 -8.36 -9.22 -1.32
C CYS A 85 -7.32 -9.97 -2.14
N ILE A 86 -6.07 -10.06 -1.65
CA ILE A 86 -4.94 -10.59 -2.42
C ILE A 86 -4.34 -11.77 -1.68
N THR A 87 -4.14 -12.89 -2.38
CA THR A 87 -3.38 -14.04 -1.89
C THR A 87 -2.02 -14.04 -2.58
N PHE A 88 -0.95 -14.11 -1.80
CA PHE A 88 0.42 -14.02 -2.31
C PHE A 88 1.39 -14.85 -1.49
N GLN A 89 2.55 -15.18 -2.06
CA GLN A 89 3.62 -15.90 -1.39
C GLN A 89 4.79 -14.97 -1.08
N ALA A 90 5.42 -15.18 0.08
CA ALA A 90 6.64 -14.50 0.47
C ALA A 90 7.69 -15.50 0.94
N VAL A 91 8.95 -15.08 0.86
CA VAL A 91 10.13 -15.89 1.19
C VAL A 91 11.07 -15.10 2.09
N ALA A 92 11.69 -15.79 3.05
CA ALA A 92 12.76 -15.19 3.86
C ALA A 92 14.05 -15.09 3.02
N PRO A 93 14.76 -13.95 3.06
CA PRO A 93 15.94 -13.73 2.23
C PRO A 93 17.12 -14.65 2.57
N GLU A 94 17.17 -15.25 3.76
CA GLU A 94 18.31 -16.06 4.19
C GLU A 94 17.89 -17.23 5.09
N THR A 95 17.86 -18.44 4.55
CA THR A 95 18.47 -19.61 5.20
C THR A 95 19.00 -20.50 4.08
N ASN A 96 20.14 -21.16 4.27
CA ASN A 96 20.69 -22.24 3.41
C ASN A 96 19.78 -23.49 3.30
N ARG A 97 18.47 -23.30 3.46
CA ARG A 97 17.40 -24.26 3.25
C ARG A 97 16.57 -23.71 2.11
N ILE A 98 16.04 -24.58 1.25
CA ILE A 98 14.98 -24.23 0.32
C ILE A 98 13.97 -23.35 1.09
N GLY A 99 13.90 -22.06 0.74
CA GLY A 99 13.16 -21.08 1.53
C GLY A 99 11.72 -21.54 1.66
N SER A 100 11.22 -21.72 2.89
CA SER A 100 9.82 -22.09 3.09
C SER A 100 8.97 -20.93 2.59
N LEU A 101 8.28 -21.14 1.48
CA LEU A 101 7.27 -20.20 0.99
C LEU A 101 6.19 -20.08 2.06
N GLN A 102 5.90 -18.85 2.47
CA GLN A 102 4.81 -18.54 3.37
C GLN A 102 3.72 -17.83 2.56
N THR A 103 2.52 -18.40 2.60
CA THR A 103 1.35 -17.80 1.94
C THR A 103 0.72 -16.76 2.87
N PHE A 104 0.33 -15.63 2.28
CA PHE A 104 -0.34 -14.53 2.95
C PHE A 104 -1.68 -14.25 2.27
N ARG A 105 -2.61 -13.74 3.07
CA ARG A 105 -3.82 -13.08 2.59
C ARG A 105 -3.84 -11.66 3.10
N SER A 106 -4.17 -10.72 2.23
CA SER A 106 -4.30 -9.31 2.58
C SER A 106 -5.59 -8.71 2.10
N GLN A 107 -6.00 -7.64 2.77
CA GLN A 107 -7.07 -6.77 2.34
C GLN A 107 -6.53 -5.34 2.26
N VAL A 108 -6.63 -4.74 1.08
CA VAL A 108 -6.23 -3.36 0.83
C VAL A 108 -7.44 -2.58 0.33
N CYS A 109 -7.86 -1.57 1.09
CA CYS A 109 -9.00 -0.72 0.76
C CYS A 109 -8.52 0.64 0.25
N GLU A 110 -8.95 1.03 -0.94
CA GLU A 110 -8.84 2.41 -1.41
C GLU A 110 -9.95 3.24 -0.76
N LEU A 111 -9.61 4.23 0.07
CA LEU A 111 -10.61 5.09 0.72
C LEU A 111 -11.16 6.18 -0.22
N ALA A 112 -10.47 6.43 -1.34
CA ALA A 112 -10.92 7.32 -2.40
C ALA A 112 -10.29 6.96 -3.75
N TYR A 113 -11.10 6.89 -4.80
CA TYR A 113 -10.62 6.59 -6.15
C TYR A 113 -9.66 7.66 -6.68
N GLY A 114 -8.55 7.22 -7.28
CA GLY A 114 -7.56 8.10 -7.90
C GLY A 114 -6.79 8.96 -6.90
N ARG A 115 -6.92 8.68 -5.60
CA ARG A 115 -6.16 9.31 -4.53
C ARG A 115 -5.27 8.26 -3.87
N PHE A 116 -4.12 8.69 -3.38
CA PHE A 116 -3.30 7.85 -2.53
C PHE A 116 -3.86 7.93 -1.11
N CYS A 117 -4.81 7.05 -0.79
CA CYS A 117 -5.41 6.91 0.53
C CYS A 117 -5.83 5.45 0.71
N LEU A 118 -5.04 4.68 1.46
CA LEU A 118 -5.09 3.23 1.53
C LEU A 118 -5.14 2.76 2.98
N ASN A 119 -6.01 1.78 3.25
CA ASN A 119 -5.95 0.95 4.45
C ASN A 119 -5.45 -0.45 4.06
N CYS A 120 -4.57 -1.03 4.86
CA CYS A 120 -3.93 -2.29 4.56
C CYS A 120 -3.83 -3.18 5.80
N LEU A 121 -4.34 -4.41 5.65
CA LEU A 121 -4.19 -5.49 6.61
C LEU A 121 -3.60 -6.71 5.91
N ALA A 122 -2.69 -7.41 6.57
CA ALA A 122 -2.02 -8.58 6.03
C ALA A 122 -1.80 -9.65 7.10
N ARG A 123 -2.07 -10.90 6.76
CA ARG A 123 -1.95 -12.06 7.67
C ARG A 123 -1.34 -13.26 6.95
N PRO A 124 -0.45 -14.01 7.61
CA PRO A 124 -0.10 -15.35 7.14
C PRO A 124 -1.30 -16.28 7.12
N LEU A 125 -1.42 -17.10 6.09
CA LEU A 125 -2.45 -18.12 5.99
C LEU A 125 -2.18 -19.23 7.03
N GLY A 126 -3.18 -19.59 7.84
CA GLY A 126 -3.07 -20.61 8.89
C GLY A 126 -2.81 -20.10 10.30
N GLU A 127 -2.67 -18.78 10.51
CA GLU A 127 -2.69 -18.21 11.86
C GLU A 127 -4.13 -18.14 12.41
N THR A 128 -4.33 -18.65 13.63
CA THR A 128 -5.63 -18.76 14.32
C THR A 128 -6.05 -17.51 15.09
N LYS A 129 -5.30 -16.39 14.98
CA LYS A 129 -5.80 -15.09 15.47
C LYS A 129 -7.14 -14.83 14.78
N LYS A 130 -8.16 -14.42 15.54
CA LYS A 130 -9.53 -14.13 15.03
C LYS A 130 -9.46 -13.49 13.65
N ASN A 131 -10.28 -13.98 12.71
CA ASN A 131 -10.39 -13.46 11.34
C ASN A 131 -10.82 -11.99 11.39
N ILE A 132 -9.87 -11.09 11.61
CA ILE A 132 -10.01 -9.65 11.53
C ILE A 132 -9.97 -9.34 10.03
N THR A 133 -11.13 -9.43 9.39
CA THR A 133 -11.38 -8.81 8.10
C THR A 133 -11.55 -7.31 8.36
N LEU A 134 -11.20 -6.42 7.43
CA LEU A 134 -11.68 -5.03 7.48
C LEU A 134 -13.20 -5.06 7.25
N THR A 135 -13.95 -5.40 8.29
CA THR A 135 -15.40 -5.27 8.36
C THR A 135 -15.75 -3.83 8.67
N ASP A 136 -17.02 -3.47 8.47
CA ASP A 136 -17.54 -2.15 8.84
C ASP A 136 -17.21 -1.81 10.30
N ASP A 137 -17.28 -2.76 11.23
CA ASP A 137 -16.93 -2.53 12.65
C ASP A 137 -15.47 -2.07 12.88
N ILE A 138 -14.53 -2.57 12.06
CA ILE A 138 -13.10 -2.23 12.16
C ILE A 138 -12.79 -0.91 11.45
N LEU A 139 -13.48 -0.67 10.34
CA LEU A 139 -13.44 0.64 9.67
C LEU A 139 -14.07 1.71 10.56
N ASP A 140 -15.14 1.40 11.29
CA ASP A 140 -15.80 2.28 12.25
C ASP A 140 -14.89 2.59 13.44
N ALA A 141 -14.21 1.57 13.99
CA ALA A 141 -13.18 1.79 15.03
C ALA A 141 -12.00 2.65 14.53
N GLY A 142 -11.71 2.61 13.23
CA GLY A 142 -10.66 3.37 12.56
C GLY A 142 -11.09 4.71 11.97
N MET A 143 -12.37 5.09 12.09
CA MET A 143 -12.98 6.17 11.31
C MET A 143 -12.31 7.53 11.53
N GLU A 144 -11.88 7.81 12.77
CA GLU A 144 -11.16 9.05 13.09
C GLU A 144 -9.82 9.14 12.35
N LEU A 145 -9.04 8.05 12.32
CA LEU A 145 -7.76 8.01 11.60
C LEU A 145 -7.97 8.08 10.08
N ASP A 146 -9.02 7.43 9.57
CA ASP A 146 -9.39 7.48 8.16
C ASP A 146 -9.80 8.91 7.76
N PHE A 147 -10.54 9.62 8.63
CA PHE A 147 -10.90 11.02 8.43
C PHE A 147 -9.66 11.93 8.40
N ILE A 148 -8.78 11.81 9.40
CA ILE A 148 -7.51 12.56 9.46
C ILE A 148 -6.67 12.34 8.21
N LEU A 149 -6.58 11.10 7.73
CA LEU A 149 -5.82 10.77 6.54
C LEU A 149 -6.45 11.35 5.27
N ARG A 150 -7.78 11.36 5.19
CA ARG A 150 -8.51 11.94 4.05
C ARG A 150 -8.38 13.46 4.00
N GLU A 151 -8.51 14.14 5.13
CA GLU A 151 -8.24 15.58 5.22
C GLU A 151 -6.80 15.90 4.81
N TYR A 152 -5.84 15.10 5.28
CA TYR A 152 -4.45 15.24 4.88
C TYR A 152 -4.28 15.15 3.35
N CYS A 153 -4.90 14.16 2.71
CA CYS A 153 -4.87 13.99 1.25
C CYS A 153 -5.52 15.15 0.49
N ASP A 154 -6.54 15.78 1.08
CA ASP A 154 -7.35 16.83 0.43
C ASP A 154 -6.75 18.22 0.57
N SER A 155 -5.93 18.45 1.60
CA SER A 155 -5.28 19.73 1.84
C SER A 155 -4.48 20.23 0.62
N LYS A 156 -3.73 19.33 -0.07
CA LYS A 156 -2.83 19.64 -1.22
C LYS A 156 -2.13 20.99 -1.10
N LEU A 157 -1.74 21.36 0.11
CA LEU A 157 -1.20 22.68 0.36
C LEU A 157 0.24 22.73 -0.15
N PRO A 158 0.68 23.86 -0.72
CA PRO A 158 2.10 24.06 -0.98
C PRO A 158 2.88 23.92 0.32
N LEU A 159 4.10 23.38 0.23
CA LEU A 159 5.00 23.31 1.37
C LEU A 159 5.32 24.73 1.85
N GLU A 160 5.03 25.01 3.12
CA GLU A 160 5.32 26.30 3.75
C GLU A 160 6.82 26.46 4.03
N GLU A 161 7.50 25.36 4.32
CA GLU A 161 8.92 25.25 4.65
C GLU A 161 9.58 24.18 3.76
N ASP A 162 10.89 24.31 3.50
CA ASP A 162 11.66 23.29 2.78
C ASP A 162 12.05 22.16 3.75
N PRO A 163 11.48 20.95 3.64
CA PRO A 163 11.75 19.86 4.58
C PRO A 163 13.19 19.31 4.47
N PHE A 164 13.94 19.70 3.44
CA PHE A 164 15.33 19.27 3.24
C PHE A 164 16.37 20.29 3.72
N ASN A 165 15.92 21.49 4.10
CA ASN A 165 16.77 22.58 4.55
C ASN A 165 16.11 23.30 5.72
N ASP A 166 15.96 22.57 6.82
CA ASP A 166 15.35 23.04 8.05
C ASP A 166 16.40 23.23 9.14
N ASP A 167 16.42 24.40 9.76
CA ASP A 167 17.26 24.76 10.89
C ASP A 167 16.53 24.63 12.24
N THR A 168 15.22 24.37 12.22
CA THR A 168 14.38 24.26 13.43
C THR A 168 14.45 22.89 14.09
N GLY A 169 15.00 21.88 13.40
CA GLY A 169 15.05 20.49 13.87
C GLY A 169 13.68 19.79 13.85
N ARG A 170 12.73 20.33 13.08
CA ARG A 170 11.41 19.73 12.83
C ARG A 170 11.52 18.53 11.91
N PHE A 171 12.37 18.63 10.88
CA PHE A 171 12.55 17.57 9.88
C PHE A 171 13.84 16.80 10.13
N TYR A 172 13.75 15.48 10.01
CA TYR A 172 14.90 14.60 9.99
C TYR A 172 15.21 14.18 8.55
N VAL A 173 16.31 14.69 8.00
CA VAL A 173 16.78 14.33 6.65
C VAL A 173 17.53 13.00 6.73
N LEU A 174 17.06 12.01 5.97
CA LEU A 174 17.66 10.68 5.92
C LEU A 174 18.96 10.71 5.13
N ASP A 175 19.95 9.97 5.62
CA ASP A 175 21.16 9.69 4.87
C ASP A 175 20.92 8.65 3.76
N LYS A 176 21.91 8.51 2.88
CA LYS A 176 21.80 7.61 1.72
C LYS A 176 21.67 6.14 2.12
N SER A 177 22.41 5.68 3.14
CA SER A 177 22.32 4.30 3.63
C SER A 177 20.94 4.00 4.21
N GLN A 178 20.37 4.91 5.00
CA GLN A 178 19.02 4.78 5.52
C GLN A 178 17.98 4.63 4.40
N ILE A 179 18.13 5.39 3.30
CA ILE A 179 17.23 5.26 2.15
C ILE A 179 17.41 3.90 1.44
N GLU A 180 18.65 3.44 1.27
CA GLU A 180 18.98 2.18 0.60
C GLU A 180 18.56 0.94 1.41
N ASP A 181 18.72 0.98 2.73
CA ASP A 181 18.36 -0.10 3.65
C ASP A 181 16.82 -0.23 3.82
N ASN A 182 16.09 0.86 3.53
CA ASN A 182 14.64 0.93 3.71
C ASN A 182 13.91 0.95 2.37
N ALA A 183 13.92 -0.19 1.67
CA ALA A 183 13.27 -0.37 0.37
C ALA A 183 11.77 0.02 0.35
N TRP A 184 11.10 0.04 1.50
CA TRP A 184 9.72 0.50 1.63
C TRP A 184 9.53 2.00 1.34
N ILE A 185 10.58 2.82 1.41
CA ILE A 185 10.53 4.23 1.00
C ILE A 185 10.24 4.33 -0.50
N LEU A 186 10.92 3.52 -1.31
CA LEU A 186 10.63 3.43 -2.74
C LEU A 186 9.21 2.91 -2.97
N LEU A 187 8.77 1.91 -2.20
CA LEU A 187 7.38 1.43 -2.27
C LEU A 187 6.36 2.55 -2.01
N TYR A 188 6.60 3.44 -1.03
CA TYR A 188 5.71 4.56 -0.75
C TYR A 188 5.64 5.54 -1.92
N LEU A 189 6.78 5.83 -2.54
CA LEU A 189 6.85 6.65 -3.75
C LEU A 189 6.12 5.98 -4.93
N GLU A 190 6.34 4.68 -5.15
CA GLU A 190 5.68 3.91 -6.19
C GLU A 190 4.16 3.92 -6.00
N LEU A 191 3.67 3.70 -4.78
CA LEU A 191 2.25 3.70 -4.45
C LEU A 191 1.59 5.05 -4.71
N VAL A 192 2.15 6.15 -4.19
CA VAL A 192 1.56 7.48 -4.38
C VAL A 192 1.52 7.88 -5.86
N VAL A 193 2.55 7.53 -6.64
CA VAL A 193 2.57 7.77 -8.07
C VAL A 193 1.58 6.85 -8.80
N ALA A 194 1.49 5.58 -8.42
CA ALA A 194 0.64 4.62 -9.10
C ALA A 194 -0.86 4.93 -8.94
N THR A 195 -1.28 5.34 -7.75
CA THR A 195 -2.67 5.71 -7.48
C THR A 195 -3.02 7.09 -8.06
N SER A 196 -2.13 8.08 -7.93
CA SER A 196 -2.38 9.45 -8.41
C SER A 196 -2.36 9.59 -9.94
N PHE A 197 -1.56 8.76 -10.63
CA PHE A 197 -1.42 8.78 -12.08
C PHE A 197 -1.95 7.51 -12.73
N ARG A 198 -3.00 6.91 -12.16
CA ARG A 198 -3.54 5.58 -12.52
C ARG A 198 -3.68 5.34 -14.03
N ASN A 199 -4.08 6.34 -14.80
CA ASN A 199 -4.26 6.23 -16.25
C ASN A 199 -2.94 6.17 -17.05
N HIS A 200 -1.82 6.58 -16.45
CA HIS A 200 -0.50 6.66 -17.06
C HIS A 200 0.49 5.63 -16.49
N ILE A 201 0.05 4.73 -15.60
CA ILE A 201 0.93 3.73 -14.97
C ILE A 201 1.27 2.56 -15.89
N THR A 202 0.64 2.47 -17.05
CA THR A 202 0.94 1.45 -18.08
C THR A 202 2.39 1.53 -18.57
N HIS A 203 3.06 2.67 -18.38
CA HIS A 203 4.48 2.87 -18.65
C HIS A 203 5.42 2.37 -17.53
N GLY A 204 4.89 1.74 -16.49
CA GLY A 204 5.65 1.25 -15.34
C GLY A 204 6.05 2.36 -14.35
N LEU A 205 6.92 2.03 -13.39
CA LEU A 205 7.41 2.93 -12.34
C LEU A 205 8.94 2.96 -12.24
N THR A 206 9.64 2.29 -13.14
CA THR A 206 11.11 2.26 -13.21
C THR A 206 11.74 3.62 -13.56
N SER A 207 10.91 4.59 -14.00
CA SER A 207 11.31 5.96 -14.28
C SER A 207 11.49 6.84 -13.03
N LEU A 208 11.19 6.31 -11.84
CA LEU A 208 11.26 7.05 -10.59
C LEU A 208 12.66 6.97 -9.98
N LYS A 209 13.22 8.12 -9.60
CA LYS A 209 14.50 8.21 -8.90
C LYS A 209 14.39 9.10 -7.68
N ILE A 210 14.59 8.53 -6.49
CA ILE A 210 14.67 9.26 -5.23
C ILE A 210 15.95 10.10 -5.21
N LEU A 211 15.83 11.36 -4.77
CA LEU A 211 16.93 12.31 -4.61
C LEU A 211 17.26 12.56 -3.14
N LYS A 212 16.24 12.91 -2.34
CA LYS A 212 16.35 13.19 -0.92
C LYS A 212 15.08 12.74 -0.22
N VAL A 213 15.20 12.36 1.05
CA VAL A 213 14.07 12.02 1.89
C VAL A 213 14.21 12.75 3.22
N ALA A 214 13.16 13.40 3.63
CA ALA A 214 13.02 13.96 4.97
C ALA A 214 11.79 13.35 5.62
N MET A 215 11.79 13.27 6.95
CA MET A 215 10.64 12.79 7.70
C MET A 215 10.31 13.72 8.87
N GLU A 216 9.04 13.76 9.20
CA GLU A 216 8.50 14.49 10.34
C GLU A 216 7.62 13.54 11.14
N ILE A 217 7.81 13.53 12.46
CA ILE A 217 6.92 12.83 13.38
C ILE A 217 5.99 13.88 13.96
N PRO A 218 4.66 13.79 13.76
CA PRO A 218 3.73 14.74 14.34
C PRO A 218 3.91 14.80 15.87
N ARG A 219 4.01 16.01 16.42
CA ARG A 219 4.13 16.24 17.88
C ARG A 219 2.79 16.06 18.61
N SER A 220 1.90 15.22 18.10
CA SER A 220 0.60 14.98 18.70
C SER A 220 0.76 14.13 19.96
N PRO A 221 0.29 14.58 21.13
CA PRO A 221 0.35 13.78 22.35
C PRO A 221 -0.55 12.55 22.20
N GLY A 222 0.03 11.35 22.27
CA GLY A 222 -0.71 10.09 22.43
C GLY A 222 -0.58 9.03 21.32
N VAL A 223 0.09 9.31 20.19
CA VAL A 223 0.16 8.36 19.06
C VAL A 223 1.59 7.89 18.74
N SER A 224 2.62 8.70 19.03
CA SER A 224 4.02 8.34 18.74
C SER A 224 4.61 7.40 19.80
N VAL A 225 4.32 6.11 19.68
CA VAL A 225 4.92 5.06 20.53
C VAL A 225 6.41 4.85 20.19
N ASN A 226 6.78 5.06 18.92
CA ASN A 226 8.13 4.85 18.40
C ASN A 226 8.72 6.13 17.76
N MET A 227 10.04 6.16 17.64
CA MET A 227 10.82 7.26 17.07
C MET A 227 11.55 6.82 15.79
N GLY A 228 12.00 7.79 14.98
CA GLY A 228 12.74 7.54 13.75
C GLY A 228 11.94 6.74 12.71
N LEU A 229 12.62 5.88 11.97
CA LEU A 229 12.02 5.11 10.87
C LEU A 229 10.97 4.08 11.32
N ASP A 230 10.94 3.77 12.61
CA ASP A 230 9.97 2.86 13.24
C ASP A 230 8.75 3.59 13.83
N ALA A 231 8.65 4.91 13.65
CA ALA A 231 7.55 5.72 14.16
C ALA A 231 6.19 5.28 13.58
N TYR A 232 5.17 5.09 14.43
CA TYR A 232 3.86 4.64 13.97
C TYR A 232 3.12 5.69 13.16
N ASP A 233 3.19 6.96 13.56
CA ASP A 233 2.72 8.10 12.78
C ASP A 233 3.92 8.93 12.32
N ALA A 234 4.08 9.05 11.01
CA ALA A 234 5.16 9.84 10.41
C ALA A 234 4.76 10.33 9.02
N THR A 235 5.22 11.52 8.66
CA THR A 235 5.13 12.05 7.30
C THR A 235 6.49 11.99 6.63
N PHE A 236 6.55 11.42 5.44
CA PHE A 236 7.73 11.32 4.60
C PHE A 236 7.62 12.29 3.42
N TYR A 237 8.63 13.12 3.27
CA TYR A 237 8.83 14.05 2.18
C TYR A 237 9.89 13.47 1.26
N ILE A 238 9.47 12.94 0.11
CA ILE A 238 10.34 12.24 -0.83
C ILE A 238 10.53 13.13 -2.04
N SER A 239 11.71 13.72 -2.18
CA SER A 239 12.12 14.42 -3.40
C SER A 239 12.55 13.39 -4.45
N TYR A 240 11.99 13.49 -5.66
CA TYR A 240 12.25 12.53 -6.72
C TYR A 240 12.15 13.15 -8.12
N LYS A 241 12.76 12.45 -9.08
CA LYS A 241 12.55 12.66 -10.52
C LYS A 241 11.64 11.59 -11.09
N ASP A 242 10.79 11.99 -12.02
CA ASP A 242 10.05 11.08 -12.88
C ASP A 242 10.42 11.33 -14.34
N PHE A 243 11.13 10.37 -14.94
CA PHE A 243 11.55 10.45 -16.33
C PHE A 243 10.44 10.04 -17.32
N CYS A 244 9.26 9.65 -16.85
CA CYS A 244 8.14 9.28 -17.70
C CYS A 244 7.44 10.51 -18.29
N LYS A 245 7.84 10.93 -19.50
CA LYS A 245 7.23 12.06 -20.21
C LYS A 245 5.71 11.91 -20.40
N ALA A 246 5.20 10.69 -20.55
CA ALA A 246 3.76 10.46 -20.65
C ALA A 246 3.00 10.77 -19.35
N ARG A 247 3.67 10.70 -18.20
CA ARG A 247 3.10 10.99 -16.87
C ARG A 247 3.24 12.46 -16.48
N VAL A 248 4.41 13.05 -16.72
CA VAL A 248 4.74 14.40 -16.22
C VAL A 248 4.92 15.46 -17.31
N GLY A 249 4.89 15.08 -18.59
CA GLY A 249 5.10 15.97 -19.73
C GLY A 249 6.57 16.39 -19.89
N LYS A 250 7.07 17.19 -18.95
CA LYS A 250 8.47 17.64 -18.86
C LYS A 250 9.12 17.05 -17.61
N GLU A 251 10.43 16.80 -17.69
CA GLU A 251 11.21 16.41 -16.52
C GLU A 251 11.21 17.58 -15.53
N VAL A 252 10.55 17.39 -14.40
CA VAL A 252 10.51 18.33 -13.29
C VAL A 252 10.83 17.57 -12.01
N ASP A 253 11.57 18.22 -11.12
CA ASP A 253 11.72 17.71 -9.77
C ASP A 253 10.34 17.76 -9.07
N ARG A 254 10.06 16.72 -8.29
CA ARG A 254 8.77 16.54 -7.62
C ARG A 254 9.01 16.18 -6.16
N ILE A 255 7.99 16.45 -5.35
CA ILE A 255 7.97 15.99 -3.96
C ILE A 255 6.71 15.16 -3.77
N ALA A 256 6.88 13.96 -3.23
CA ALA A 256 5.80 13.15 -2.70
C ALA A 256 5.70 13.38 -1.19
N LEU A 257 4.50 13.67 -0.71
CA LEU A 257 4.17 13.71 0.70
C LEU A 257 3.41 12.44 1.02
N VAL A 258 3.94 11.63 1.94
CA VAL A 258 3.35 10.35 2.33
C VAL A 258 3.24 10.29 3.85
N ARG A 259 2.03 10.34 4.38
CA ARG A 259 1.76 10.07 5.78
C ARG A 259 1.48 8.60 6.00
N ARG A 260 2.14 8.04 7.00
CA ARG A 260 1.97 6.68 7.51
C ARG A 260 1.32 6.75 8.87
N ILE A 261 0.31 5.92 9.10
CA ILE A 261 -0.30 5.71 10.42
C ILE A 261 -0.43 4.21 10.64
N LEU A 262 0.19 3.70 11.70
CA LEU A 262 0.09 2.31 12.13
C LEU A 262 -0.78 2.20 13.37
N ASP A 263 -1.75 1.31 13.31
CA ASP A 263 -2.62 0.97 14.42
C ASP A 263 -2.20 -0.40 14.97
N PRO A 264 -1.52 -0.45 16.13
CA PRO A 264 -1.06 -1.71 16.71
C PRO A 264 -2.19 -2.56 17.28
N GLN A 265 -3.35 -1.96 17.62
CA GLN A 265 -4.47 -2.71 18.20
C GLN A 265 -5.18 -3.50 17.10
N LEU A 266 -5.38 -2.87 15.95
CA LEU A 266 -6.02 -3.49 14.79
C LEU A 266 -5.02 -4.18 13.85
N GLU A 267 -3.72 -3.95 14.04
CA GLU A 267 -2.63 -4.33 13.13
C GLU A 267 -2.90 -3.85 11.68
N ILE A 268 -3.34 -2.59 11.56
CA ILE A 268 -3.66 -1.94 10.28
C ILE A 268 -2.59 -0.90 9.97
N LEU A 269 -2.13 -0.90 8.72
CA LEU A 269 -1.30 0.16 8.14
C LEU A 269 -2.19 1.05 7.28
N ARG A 270 -2.17 2.35 7.55
CA ARG A 270 -2.82 3.38 6.72
C ARG A 270 -1.77 4.25 6.05
N LEU A 271 -1.92 4.49 4.76
CA LEU A 271 -1.05 5.37 3.97
C LEU A 271 -1.87 6.38 3.19
N GLY A 272 -1.48 7.65 3.27
CA GLY A 272 -2.16 8.73 2.58
C GLY A 272 -1.18 9.78 2.07
N GLY A 273 -1.53 10.49 0.99
CA GLY A 273 -0.66 11.52 0.47
C GLY A 273 -0.94 11.97 -0.95
N TYR A 274 -0.01 12.73 -1.49
CA TYR A 274 -0.09 13.32 -2.82
C TYR A 274 1.29 13.71 -3.36
N THR A 275 1.34 14.12 -4.63
CA THR A 275 2.55 14.61 -5.27
C THR A 275 2.41 16.06 -5.68
N LEU A 276 3.48 16.83 -5.49
CA LEU A 276 3.62 18.22 -5.90
C LEU A 276 4.75 18.37 -6.91
N SER A 277 4.70 19.42 -7.73
CA SER A 277 5.89 19.91 -8.44
C SER A 277 6.79 20.64 -7.45
N SER A 278 8.12 20.51 -7.56
CA SER A 278 9.04 21.24 -6.67
C SER A 278 8.95 22.76 -6.84
N GLN A 279 8.36 23.24 -7.94
CA GLN A 279 8.10 24.68 -8.17
C GLN A 279 7.01 25.25 -7.24
N THR A 280 6.30 24.39 -6.50
CA THR A 280 5.23 24.80 -5.57
C THR A 280 5.72 25.04 -4.15
N ILE A 281 7.02 24.86 -3.87
CA ILE A 281 7.65 25.18 -2.58
C ILE A 281 7.88 26.69 -2.54
N LYS A 282 7.44 27.37 -1.49
CA LYS A 282 7.77 28.79 -1.31
C LYS A 282 9.29 28.91 -1.11
N PRO A 283 9.99 29.83 -1.79
CA PRO A 283 11.39 30.10 -1.48
C PRO A 283 11.51 30.49 -0.01
N SER A 284 12.50 29.93 0.69
CA SER A 284 12.78 30.35 2.06
C SER A 284 13.10 31.85 2.05
N ASN A 285 12.45 32.60 2.93
CA ASN A 285 12.78 34.00 3.16
C ASN A 285 14.12 34.06 3.92
N THR A 286 15.24 33.74 3.26
CA THR A 286 16.54 34.21 3.73
C THR A 286 16.51 35.73 3.62
N MET A 287 16.34 36.38 4.77
CA MET A 287 16.49 37.82 4.90
C MET A 287 17.87 38.20 4.36
N ASP A 288 17.86 39.07 3.36
CA ASP A 288 19.05 39.75 2.86
C ASP A 288 19.59 40.61 4.01
N ALA A 289 20.57 40.09 4.74
CA ALA A 289 21.31 40.84 5.74
C ALA A 289 22.28 41.76 4.99
N GLY A 290 21.76 42.88 4.49
CA GLY A 290 22.56 43.86 3.79
C GLY A 290 21.75 45.08 3.42
N SER A 291 21.66 46.04 4.35
CA SER A 291 21.69 47.50 4.12
C SER A 291 21.16 48.22 5.37
N PHE A 292 22.03 48.67 6.26
CA PHE A 292 22.13 50.06 6.78
C PHE A 292 23.41 50.19 7.61
#